data_AF-A0A956V8X8-F1
#
_entry.id   AF-A0A956V8X8-F1
#
_cell.length_a   1.000
_cell.length_b   1.000
_cell.length_c   1.000
_cell.angle_alpha   90.00
_cell.angle_beta   90.00
_cell.angle_gamma   90.00
#
_symmetry.space_group_name_H-M   'P 1'
#
loop_
_entity.id
_entity.type
_entity.pdbx_description
1 polymer ?
#
loop_
_entity_poly.entity_id
_entity_poly.type
_entity_poly.pdbx_seq_one_letter_code
_entity_poly.pdbx_strand_id
1 'polypeptide(L)'
;MRKRPSTLRSLLSLLIGGVVVTLILFATADGLCRYDISRRLPYYPNAELVSAQSDSFRLRALGNTEMIFSTSDTEEEVRTWYRNLNIEQLNKGILRGLADIQRTIRVSEDGDTIILYYSSCGL
;
A
#
# COMPACT_ATOMS: atom_id res chain seq x y z
N MET A 1 39.33 -17.65 33.99
CA MET A 1 39.94 -17.10 32.77
C MET A 1 38.85 -16.81 31.73
N ARG A 2 38.58 -15.53 31.44
CA ARG A 2 37.55 -15.13 30.46
C ARG A 2 38.18 -15.17 29.05
N LYS A 3 37.89 -16.20 28.25
CA LYS A 3 38.36 -16.29 26.85
C LYS A 3 37.83 -15.06 26.10
N ARG A 4 38.71 -14.17 25.62
CA ARG A 4 38.31 -13.07 24.74
C ARG A 4 37.63 -13.68 23.51
N PRO A 5 36.42 -13.25 23.14
CA PRO A 5 35.80 -13.71 21.91
C PRO A 5 36.74 -13.39 20.75
N SER A 6 36.88 -14.33 19.82
CA SER A 6 37.60 -14.08 18.57
C SER A 6 37.00 -12.83 17.92
N THR A 7 37.85 -11.85 17.59
CA THR A 7 37.44 -10.57 16.99
C THR A 7 36.56 -10.79 15.75
N LEU A 8 36.81 -11.87 15.01
CA LEU A 8 36.00 -12.31 13.86
C LEU A 8 34.57 -12.71 14.26
N ARG A 9 34.39 -13.43 15.38
CA ARG A 9 33.05 -13.84 15.86
C ARG A 9 32.23 -12.63 16.31
N SER A 10 32.87 -11.67 16.99
CA SER A 10 32.20 -10.43 17.38
C SER A 10 31.80 -9.60 16.16
N LEU A 11 32.68 -9.46 15.17
CA LEU A 11 32.38 -8.75 13.92
C LEU A 11 31.22 -9.40 13.15
N LEU A 12 31.24 -10.72 12.99
CA LEU A 12 30.18 -11.46 12.32
C LEU A 12 28.83 -11.30 13.04
N SER A 13 28.83 -11.35 14.37
CA SER A 13 27.62 -11.15 15.16
C SER A 13 27.02 -9.75 14.97
N LEU A 14 27.87 -8.72 14.89
CA LEU A 14 27.43 -7.35 14.62
C LEU A 14 26.87 -7.20 13.20
N LEU A 15 27.51 -7.82 12.20
CA LEU A 15 27.00 -7.79 10.82
C LEU A 15 25.65 -8.48 10.70
N ILE A 16 25.51 -9.68 11.28
CA ILE A 16 24.22 -10.41 11.30
C ILE A 16 23.17 -9.58 12.04
N GLY A 17 23.52 -9.03 13.21
CA GLY A 17 22.62 -8.16 13.97
C GLY A 17 22.15 -6.95 13.15
N GLY A 18 23.08 -6.29 12.44
CA GLY A 18 22.77 -5.18 11.54
C GLY A 18 21.81 -5.58 10.42
N VAL A 19 22.07 -6.70 9.75
CA VAL A 19 21.18 -7.22 8.68
C VAL A 19 19.79 -7.52 9.23
N VAL A 20 19.69 -8.18 10.40
CA VAL A 20 18.40 -8.53 11.02
C VAL A 20 17.61 -7.27 11.36
N VAL A 21 18.25 -6.25 11.96
CA VAL A 21 17.57 -4.99 12.29
C VAL A 21 17.06 -4.30 11.02
N THR A 22 17.88 -4.23 9.97
CA THR A 22 17.47 -3.65 8.68
C THR A 22 16.27 -4.39 8.07
N LEU A 23 16.27 -5.71 8.10
CA LEU A 23 15.15 -6.52 7.60
C LEU A 23 13.85 -6.27 8.40
N ILE A 24 13.95 -6.16 9.73
CA ILE A 24 12.80 -5.86 10.60
C ILE A 24 12.25 -4.47 10.29
N LEU A 25 13.11 -3.47 10.14
CA LEU A 25 12.70 -2.09 9.82
C LEU A 25 11.99 -2.05 8.46
N PHE A 26 12.55 -2.72 7.45
CA PHE A 26 11.96 -2.80 6.13
C PHE A 26 10.58 -3.46 6.16
N ALA A 27 10.46 -4.64 6.78
CA ALA A 27 9.19 -5.35 6.91
C ALA A 27 8.13 -4.55 7.70
N THR A 28 8.56 -3.78 8.70
CA THR A 28 7.67 -2.93 9.49
C THR A 28 7.16 -1.75 8.67
N ALA A 29 8.06 -1.04 7.97
CA ALA A 29 7.68 0.06 7.09
C ALA A 29 6.73 -0.40 5.98
N ASP A 30 7.04 -1.53 5.37
CA ASP A 30 6.19 -2.24 4.41
C ASP A 30 4.80 -2.48 4.98
N GLY A 31 4.71 -3.09 6.17
CA GLY A 31 3.45 -3.36 6.88
C GLY A 31 2.61 -2.12 7.11
N LEU A 32 3.24 -1.04 7.59
CA LEU A 32 2.58 0.23 7.87
C LEU A 32 2.06 0.91 6.60
N CYS A 33 2.85 0.92 5.52
CA CYS A 33 2.41 1.41 4.21
C CYS A 33 1.15 0.67 3.73
N ARG A 34 1.17 -0.67 3.80
CA ARG A 34 0.03 -1.47 3.37
C ARG A 34 -1.21 -1.24 4.19
N TYR A 35 -1.05 -1.15 5.50
CA TYR A 35 -2.15 -0.85 6.39
C TYR A 35 -2.75 0.53 6.11
N ASP A 36 -1.90 1.56 5.95
CA ASP A 36 -2.34 2.93 5.66
C ASP A 36 -3.12 3.01 4.34
N ILE A 37 -2.53 2.47 3.26
CA ILE A 37 -3.14 2.48 1.93
C ILE A 37 -4.47 1.73 1.96
N SER A 38 -4.51 0.52 2.55
CA SER A 38 -5.72 -0.32 2.57
C SER A 38 -6.86 0.28 3.39
N ARG A 39 -6.52 0.98 4.48
CA ARG A 39 -7.50 1.65 5.33
C ARG A 39 -8.07 2.91 4.69
N ARG A 40 -7.23 3.70 3.99
CA ARG A 40 -7.61 4.98 3.40
C ARG A 40 -8.25 4.84 2.01
N LEU A 41 -7.93 3.79 1.26
CA LEU A 41 -8.50 3.56 -0.07
C LEU A 41 -8.91 2.10 -0.29
N PRO A 42 -9.84 1.53 0.51
CA PRO A 42 -10.35 0.18 0.28
C PRO A 42 -10.81 -0.02 -1.17
N TYR A 43 -10.72 -1.27 -1.63
CA TYR A 43 -11.22 -1.65 -2.96
C TYR A 43 -12.73 -1.41 -3.05
N TYR A 44 -13.19 -0.96 -4.21
CA TYR A 44 -14.63 -0.91 -4.50
C TYR A 44 -15.19 -2.35 -4.52
N PRO A 45 -16.30 -2.64 -3.81
CA PRO A 45 -16.74 -4.01 -3.55
C PRO A 45 -17.16 -4.79 -4.80
N ASN A 46 -17.71 -4.13 -5.81
CA ASN A 46 -18.22 -4.77 -7.03
C ASN A 46 -17.27 -4.60 -8.22
N ALA A 47 -15.99 -4.27 -7.98
CA ALA A 47 -15.03 -4.13 -9.06
C ALA A 47 -14.07 -5.31 -9.14
N GLU A 48 -13.79 -5.74 -10.36
CA GLU A 48 -12.85 -6.79 -10.67
C GLU A 48 -11.49 -6.20 -11.04
N LEU A 49 -10.41 -6.86 -10.62
CA LEU A 49 -9.06 -6.43 -10.94
C LEU A 49 -8.74 -6.76 -12.40
N VAL A 50 -8.56 -5.72 -13.22
CA VAL A 50 -8.17 -5.86 -14.63
C VAL A 50 -6.65 -5.97 -14.76
N SER A 51 -5.91 -5.09 -14.08
CA SER A 51 -4.46 -5.11 -14.10
C SER A 51 -3.86 -4.54 -12.81
N ALA A 52 -2.66 -5.00 -12.49
CA ALA A 52 -1.87 -4.47 -11.38
C ALA A 52 -0.40 -4.46 -11.76
N GLN A 53 0.28 -3.37 -11.45
CA GLN A 53 1.72 -3.19 -11.61
C GLN A 53 2.29 -2.63 -10.31
N SER A 54 3.46 -3.13 -9.91
CA SER A 54 4.21 -2.58 -8.78
C SER A 54 5.70 -2.71 -9.02
N ASP A 55 6.46 -1.73 -8.51
CA ASP A 55 7.92 -1.77 -8.52
C ASP A 55 8.51 -2.53 -7.31
N SER A 56 7.64 -2.91 -6.38
CA SER A 56 8.00 -3.51 -5.10
C SER A 56 7.48 -4.93 -4.96
N PHE A 57 7.91 -5.61 -3.88
CA PHE A 57 7.66 -7.03 -3.66
C PHE A 57 6.17 -7.40 -3.55
N ARG A 58 5.32 -6.43 -3.23
CA ARG A 58 3.88 -6.64 -3.06
C ARG A 58 3.08 -5.39 -3.41
N LEU A 59 1.83 -5.61 -3.82
CA LEU A 59 0.89 -4.53 -4.13
C LEU A 59 0.53 -3.72 -2.88
N ARG A 60 0.32 -2.41 -3.08
CA ARG A 60 -0.18 -1.47 -2.06
C ARG A 60 0.66 -1.51 -0.79
N ALA A 61 1.97 -1.39 -0.92
CA ALA A 61 2.86 -1.37 0.23
C ALA A 61 4.00 -0.37 0.02
N LEU A 62 5.24 -0.70 0.41
CA LEU A 62 6.38 0.13 0.01
C LEU A 62 6.47 0.21 -1.52
N GLY A 63 6.99 1.35 -2.01
CA GLY A 63 7.14 1.67 -3.42
C GLY A 63 5.85 2.13 -4.09
N ASN A 64 5.81 2.00 -5.41
CA ASN A 64 4.68 2.42 -6.24
C ASN A 64 3.82 1.24 -6.65
N THR A 65 2.51 1.46 -6.67
CA THR A 65 1.54 0.49 -7.17
C THR A 65 0.49 1.19 -8.01
N GLU A 66 0.25 0.67 -9.20
CA GLU A 66 -0.85 1.03 -10.08
C GLU A 66 -1.79 -0.17 -10.21
N MET A 67 -3.08 0.07 -10.06
CA MET A 67 -4.11 -0.97 -10.23
C MET A 67 -5.27 -0.40 -11.03
N ILE A 68 -5.78 -1.21 -11.94
CA ILE A 68 -6.96 -0.87 -12.75
C ILE A 68 -8.04 -1.89 -12.43
N PHE A 69 -9.21 -1.38 -12.07
CA PHE A 69 -10.40 -2.16 -11.80
C PHE A 69 -11.50 -1.83 -12.80
N SER A 70 -12.38 -2.79 -13.10
CA SER A 70 -13.60 -2.59 -13.89
C SER A 70 -14.82 -3.01 -13.09
N THR A 71 -15.96 -2.32 -13.27
CA THR A 71 -17.25 -2.69 -12.68
C THR A 71 -18.39 -2.32 -13.62
N SER A 72 -19.47 -3.11 -13.60
CA SER A 72 -20.70 -2.79 -14.33
C SER A 72 -21.56 -1.73 -13.64
N ASP A 73 -21.21 -1.34 -12.42
CA ASP A 73 -21.86 -0.23 -11.72
C ASP A 73 -21.60 1.09 -12.46
N THR A 74 -22.54 2.02 -12.36
CA THR A 74 -22.43 3.34 -13.00
C THR A 74 -21.35 4.19 -12.33
N GLU A 75 -20.80 5.14 -13.09
CA GLU A 75 -19.81 6.09 -12.58
C GLU A 75 -20.33 6.85 -11.34
N GLU A 76 -21.63 7.19 -11.33
CA GLU A 76 -22.28 7.90 -10.24
C GLU A 76 -22.36 7.07 -8.96
N GLU A 77 -22.68 5.78 -9.05
CA GLU A 77 -22.70 4.85 -7.91
C GLU A 77 -21.30 4.74 -7.29
N VAL A 78 -20.29 4.53 -8.13
CA VAL A 78 -18.90 4.43 -7.71
C VAL A 78 -18.45 5.73 -7.02
N ARG A 79 -18.73 6.90 -7.62
CA ARG A 79 -18.40 8.21 -7.03
C ARG A 79 -19.11 8.44 -5.70
N THR A 80 -20.38 8.06 -5.61
CA THR A 80 -21.19 8.18 -4.39
C THR A 80 -20.63 7.32 -3.27
N TRP A 81 -20.23 6.09 -3.56
CA TRP A 81 -19.60 5.20 -2.59
C TRP A 81 -18.32 5.81 -2.00
N TYR A 82 -17.40 6.30 -2.84
CA TYR A 82 -16.17 6.92 -2.33
C TYR A 82 -16.42 8.25 -1.60
N ARG A 83 -17.45 9.01 -1.99
CA ARG A 83 -17.83 10.20 -1.25
C ARG A 83 -18.27 9.84 0.17
N ASN A 84 -19.09 8.81 0.32
CA ASN A 84 -19.53 8.33 1.63
C ASN A 84 -18.36 7.79 2.45
N LEU A 85 -17.47 7.01 1.83
CA LEU A 85 -16.23 6.55 2.45
C LEU A 85 -15.36 7.72 2.96
N ASN A 86 -15.17 8.75 2.14
CA ASN A 86 -14.39 9.93 2.53
C ASN A 86 -15.02 10.64 3.73
N ILE A 87 -16.35 10.79 3.76
CA ILE A 87 -17.08 11.37 4.90
C ILE A 87 -16.92 10.51 6.16
N GLU A 88 -17.02 9.19 6.03
CA GLU A 88 -16.81 8.26 7.14
C GLU A 88 -15.38 8.36 7.69
N GLN A 89 -14.38 8.41 6.80
CA GLN A 89 -12.98 8.58 7.16
C GLN A 89 -12.72 9.92 7.85
N LEU A 90 -13.32 11.00 7.36
CA LEU A 90 -13.31 12.32 8.00
C LEU A 90 -13.84 12.26 9.42
N ASN A 91 -15.00 11.62 9.62
CA ASN A 91 -15.61 11.46 10.95
C ASN A 91 -14.77 10.59 11.89
N LYS A 92 -13.96 9.66 11.35
CA LYS A 92 -13.01 8.82 12.09
C LYS A 92 -11.64 9.47 12.30
N GLY A 93 -11.42 10.70 11.82
CA GLY A 93 -10.14 11.39 11.90
C GLY A 93 -9.04 10.82 10.98
N ILE A 94 -9.42 10.05 9.95
CA ILE A 94 -8.51 9.42 9.00
C ILE A 94 -8.32 10.38 7.81
N LEU A 95 -7.43 11.36 7.97
CA LEU A 95 -7.20 12.41 6.97
C LEU A 95 -5.90 12.23 6.18
N ARG A 96 -4.85 11.82 6.89
CA ARG A 96 -3.49 11.72 6.38
C ARG A 96 -2.92 10.38 6.78
N GLY A 97 -1.92 9.98 6.04
CA GLY A 97 -1.23 8.72 6.25
C GLY A 97 0.16 8.79 5.66
N LEU A 98 0.83 7.64 5.69
CA LEU A 98 2.21 7.49 5.24
C LEU A 98 2.32 7.46 3.72
N ALA A 99 1.26 7.02 3.04
CA ALA A 99 1.25 6.88 1.59
C ALA A 99 0.55 8.06 0.90
N ASP A 100 1.05 8.42 -0.27
CA ASP A 100 0.27 9.15 -1.25
C ASP A 100 -0.67 8.17 -1.97
N ILE A 101 -1.94 8.55 -2.10
CA ILE A 101 -2.97 7.70 -2.69
C ILE A 101 -3.84 8.55 -3.62
N GLN A 102 -3.98 8.10 -4.85
CA GLN A 102 -4.77 8.76 -5.87
C GLN A 102 -5.74 7.78 -6.49
N ARG A 103 -6.90 8.30 -6.87
CA ARG A 103 -7.94 7.53 -7.55
C ARG A 103 -8.50 8.35 -8.70
N THR A 104 -8.61 7.73 -9.86
CA THR A 104 -9.34 8.26 -11.01
C THR A 104 -10.46 7.30 -11.39
N ILE A 105 -11.61 7.84 -11.77
CA ILE A 105 -12.75 7.07 -12.26
C ILE A 105 -13.03 7.55 -13.68
N ARG A 106 -13.23 6.62 -14.62
CA ARG A 106 -13.54 6.89 -16.03
C ARG A 106 -14.54 5.87 -16.54
N VAL A 107 -15.22 6.18 -17.64
CA VAL A 107 -16.05 5.22 -18.36
C VAL A 107 -15.24 4.65 -19.52
N SER A 108 -15.27 3.33 -19.70
CA SER A 108 -14.63 2.64 -20.82
C SER A 108 -15.46 2.81 -22.11
N GLU A 109 -14.87 2.43 -23.25
CA GLU A 109 -15.61 2.39 -24.53
C GLU A 109 -16.75 1.37 -24.51
N ASP A 110 -16.61 0.31 -23.71
CA ASP A 110 -17.61 -0.76 -23.56
C ASP A 110 -18.76 -0.39 -22.60
N GLY A 111 -18.69 0.79 -21.97
CA GLY A 111 -19.70 1.30 -21.04
C GLY A 111 -19.46 0.95 -19.57
N ASP A 112 -18.51 0.06 -19.26
CA ASP A 112 -18.11 -0.27 -17.89
C ASP A 112 -17.39 0.92 -17.23
N THR A 113 -17.51 1.02 -15.90
CA THR A 113 -16.77 2.00 -15.09
C THR A 113 -15.39 1.47 -14.72
N ILE A 114 -14.35 2.19 -15.13
CA ILE A 114 -12.95 1.91 -14.81
C ILE A 114 -12.50 2.74 -13.61
N ILE A 115 -11.87 2.07 -12.64
CA ILE A 115 -11.31 2.69 -11.43
C ILE A 115 -9.81 2.47 -11.43
N LEU A 116 -9.05 3.56 -11.56
CA LEU A 116 -7.60 3.56 -11.52
C LEU A 116 -7.15 3.96 -10.11
N TYR A 117 -6.37 3.09 -9.47
CA TYR A 117 -5.70 3.35 -8.22
C TYR A 117 -4.22 3.56 -8.44
N TYR A 118 -3.69 4.60 -7.84
CA TYR A 118 -2.26 4.82 -7.71
C TYR A 118 -1.92 4.99 -6.23
N SER A 119 -0.86 4.34 -5.78
CA SER A 119 -0.33 4.55 -4.43
C SER A 119 1.19 4.55 -4.43
N SER A 120 1.78 5.43 -3.61
CA SER A 120 3.22 5.55 -3.40
C SER A 120 3.53 5.63 -1.90
N CYS A 121 4.49 4.84 -1.40
CA CYS A 121 4.87 4.87 0.01
C CYS A 121 6.35 4.54 0.24
N GLY A 122 7.02 5.34 1.08
CA GLY A 122 8.34 5.02 1.63
C GLY A 122 9.57 5.40 0.79
N LEU A 123 9.38 6.05 -0.37
CA LEU A 123 10.25 7.04 -1.05
C LEU A 123 9.76 7.22 -2.49
#